data_AF-A0A847G5H0-F1
#
_entry.id   AF-A0A847G5H0-F1
#
_cell.length_a   1.000
_cell.length_b   1.000
_cell.length_c   1.000
_cell.angle_alpha   90.00
_cell.angle_beta   90.00
_cell.angle_gamma   90.00
#
_symmetry.space_group_name_H-M   'P 1'
#
loop_
_entity.id
_entity.type
_entity.pdbx_description
1 polymer ?
#
loop_
_entity_poly.entity_id
_entity_poly.type
_entity_poly.pdbx_seq_one_letter_code
_entity_poly.pdbx_strand_id
1 'polypeptide(L)'
;MTKSRRLLTAFLLSVLLLTSCSPVEATPDSMDVQNRINAAVAQTLSALTTQVAGVQQTKEAQPTDTPEPTPTKEESIQEITPLPTTVAASAVKPTAAPGNCTDYASFVADITIPDGTMVPPGTKFVKTWAIKNSGTCIWTSDYSLVWIGAALMEASNRVPLTTQNILPGQTAHVSVELTAPQDIGKHVFSQWKLMNSKGQVFGVMDNKGKEQSIWSEIFVGETYDFVANMCSASWKTPAGVLPCPGTKDDPRGFVFLNTAPAIEGGVKENDPAIVMVAPEEKDSYIVGQFPQVVVPEGSHLTLKFGCLEGYTNCNVRFRIAYSIDGGAEQELVNRIHGFGEWEDVTINLTQNNRFAMMNKPVSFLFYFYPMEGSKDNYAFLFSPLMTNFK
;
A
#
# COMPACT_ATOMS: atom_id res chain seq x y z
N MET A 1 46.80 55.88 -29.99
CA MET A 1 45.82 55.61 -28.91
C MET A 1 44.81 54.48 -29.19
N THR A 2 44.77 53.88 -30.39
CA THR A 2 43.74 52.89 -30.78
C THR A 2 44.13 51.42 -30.64
N LYS A 3 45.43 51.08 -30.57
CA LYS A 3 45.92 49.68 -30.46
C LYS A 3 45.83 49.11 -29.03
N SER A 4 46.13 49.93 -28.02
CA SER A 4 46.05 49.54 -26.60
C SER A 4 44.62 49.29 -26.12
N ARG A 5 43.63 49.95 -26.72
CA ARG A 5 42.22 49.80 -26.36
C ARG A 5 41.61 48.49 -26.89
N ARG A 6 42.09 48.00 -28.04
CA ARG A 6 41.66 46.72 -28.63
C ARG A 6 42.20 45.49 -27.88
N LEU A 7 43.43 45.60 -27.36
CA LEU A 7 44.03 44.55 -26.52
C LEU A 7 43.34 44.47 -25.14
N LEU A 8 42.97 45.62 -24.55
CA LEU A 8 42.22 45.65 -23.28
C LEU A 8 40.79 45.08 -23.43
N THR A 9 40.10 45.37 -24.55
CA THR A 9 38.76 44.81 -24.80
C THR A 9 38.80 43.32 -25.13
N ALA A 10 39.85 42.84 -25.82
CA ALA A 10 40.01 41.40 -26.07
C ALA A 10 40.31 40.62 -24.78
N PHE A 11 41.10 41.22 -23.87
CA PHE A 11 41.42 40.60 -22.57
C PHE A 11 40.22 40.60 -21.61
N LEU A 12 39.38 41.65 -21.62
CA LEU A 12 38.14 41.67 -20.83
C LEU A 12 37.08 40.67 -21.36
N LEU A 13 37.01 40.42 -22.68
CA LEU A 13 36.09 39.42 -23.23
C LEU A 13 36.54 37.98 -22.94
N SER A 14 37.85 37.71 -22.88
CA SER A 14 38.38 36.38 -22.54
C SER A 14 38.24 36.03 -21.06
N VAL A 15 38.23 37.02 -20.16
CA VAL A 15 38.01 36.80 -18.72
C VAL A 15 36.52 36.55 -18.40
N LEU A 16 35.59 37.07 -19.22
CA LEU A 16 34.16 36.80 -19.07
C LEU A 16 33.73 35.40 -19.56
N LEU A 17 34.55 34.73 -20.37
CA LEU A 17 34.26 33.39 -20.92
C LEU A 17 34.82 32.23 -20.08
N LEU A 18 35.54 32.52 -18.99
CA LEU A 18 36.17 31.50 -18.13
C LEU A 18 35.42 31.27 -16.79
N THR A 19 34.24 31.85 -16.60
CA THR A 19 33.44 31.69 -15.37
C THR A 19 32.20 30.80 -15.52
N SER A 20 32.01 30.13 -16.65
CA SER A 20 30.89 29.18 -16.84
C SER A 20 31.34 27.73 -16.71
N CYS A 21 31.88 27.37 -15.55
CA CYS A 21 31.97 25.97 -15.14
C CYS A 21 31.97 25.90 -13.61
N SER A 22 30.87 26.35 -13.00
CA SER A 22 30.55 25.87 -11.66
C SER A 22 30.18 24.40 -11.81
N PRO A 23 30.74 23.48 -11.01
CA PRO A 23 30.14 22.15 -10.91
C PRO A 23 28.68 22.35 -10.52
N VAL A 24 27.78 21.68 -11.25
CA VAL A 24 26.39 21.55 -10.82
C VAL A 24 26.46 20.89 -9.45
N GLU A 25 26.28 21.69 -8.39
CA GLU A 25 26.04 21.14 -7.07
C GLU A 25 24.78 20.29 -7.21
N ALA A 26 24.97 18.97 -7.10
CA ALA A 26 23.87 18.04 -6.98
C ALA A 26 22.99 18.56 -5.86
N THR A 27 21.76 18.97 -6.20
CA THR A 27 20.74 19.24 -5.20
C THR A 27 20.68 18.03 -4.27
N PRO A 28 20.70 18.22 -2.94
CA PRO A 28 20.61 17.12 -2.00
C PRO A 28 19.46 16.20 -2.41
N ASP A 29 19.76 14.92 -2.64
CA ASP A 29 18.77 13.90 -2.96
C ASP A 29 17.65 14.00 -1.91
N SER A 30 16.40 14.13 -2.34
CA SER A 30 15.26 14.37 -1.42
C SER A 30 15.17 13.30 -0.33
N MET A 31 15.73 12.12 -0.62
CA MET A 31 15.85 11.00 0.29
C MET A 31 16.83 11.26 1.45
N ASP A 32 17.92 12.01 1.29
CA ASP A 32 18.84 12.36 2.40
C ASP A 32 18.21 13.36 3.37
N VAL A 33 17.38 14.27 2.87
CA VAL A 33 16.60 15.20 3.70
C VAL A 33 15.51 14.45 4.47
N GLN A 34 14.81 13.53 3.81
CA GLN A 34 13.74 12.73 4.43
C GLN A 34 14.26 11.69 5.43
N ASN A 35 15.40 11.04 5.15
CA ASN A 35 16.05 10.09 6.06
C ASN A 35 16.46 10.75 7.38
N ARG A 36 16.89 12.02 7.34
CA ARG A 36 17.20 12.80 8.55
C ARG A 36 15.96 13.12 9.41
N ILE A 37 14.77 13.17 8.81
CA ILE A 37 13.49 13.39 9.51
C ILE A 37 12.93 12.05 10.04
N ASN A 38 13.05 10.97 9.28
CA ASN A 38 12.48 9.66 9.60
C ASN A 38 13.35 8.79 10.53
N ALA A 39 14.67 9.06 10.62
CA ALA A 39 15.58 8.32 11.51
C ALA A 39 15.19 8.39 13.00
N ALA A 40 14.42 9.40 13.42
CA ALA A 40 13.90 9.50 14.78
C ALA A 40 12.75 8.51 15.08
N VAL A 41 12.04 8.02 14.04
CA VAL A 41 10.88 7.11 14.18
C VAL A 41 11.30 5.65 13.96
N ALA A 42 12.20 5.40 13.01
CA ALA A 42 12.64 4.05 12.64
C ALA A 42 13.49 3.33 13.71
N GLN A 43 14.26 4.07 14.52
CA GLN A 43 15.08 3.48 15.60
C GLN A 43 14.22 2.78 16.67
N THR A 44 12.95 3.16 16.82
CA THR A 44 12.02 2.53 17.77
C THR A 44 11.49 1.18 17.29
N LEU A 45 11.37 0.97 15.96
CA LEU A 45 10.83 -0.28 15.39
C LEU A 45 11.92 -1.35 15.23
N SER A 46 13.13 -0.98 14.81
CA SER A 46 14.26 -1.92 14.65
C SER A 46 14.77 -2.48 15.98
N ALA A 47 14.63 -1.74 17.08
CA ALA A 47 14.92 -2.23 18.43
C ALA A 47 13.95 -3.35 18.86
N LEU A 48 12.70 -3.33 18.36
CA LEU A 48 11.69 -4.34 18.69
C LEU A 48 11.91 -5.65 17.91
N THR A 49 12.36 -5.56 16.65
CA THR A 49 12.60 -6.74 15.80
C THR A 49 13.85 -7.53 16.21
N THR A 50 14.87 -6.84 16.73
CA THR A 50 16.11 -7.47 17.19
C THR A 50 15.90 -8.34 18.44
N GLN A 51 14.88 -8.04 19.27
CA GLN A 51 14.53 -8.90 20.42
C GLN A 51 13.85 -10.22 20.01
N VAL A 52 13.24 -10.30 18.83
CA VAL A 52 12.54 -11.53 18.37
C VAL A 52 13.51 -12.52 17.72
N ALA A 53 14.58 -12.04 17.08
CA ALA A 53 15.58 -12.90 16.44
C ALA A 53 16.44 -13.72 17.42
N GLY A 54 16.49 -13.34 18.70
CA GLY A 54 17.28 -14.05 19.73
C GLY A 54 16.66 -15.37 20.24
N VAL A 55 15.43 -15.72 19.85
CA VAL A 55 14.68 -16.83 20.47
C VAL A 55 14.64 -18.11 19.61
N GLN A 56 15.05 -18.06 18.34
CA GLN A 56 15.09 -19.26 17.48
C GLN A 56 16.51 -19.66 17.11
N GLN A 57 17.19 -20.29 18.07
CA GLN A 57 18.31 -21.19 17.76
C GLN A 57 17.93 -22.59 18.24
N THR A 58 17.35 -23.39 17.34
CA THR A 58 17.23 -24.83 17.51
C THR A 58 17.90 -25.54 16.34
N LYS A 59 18.66 -26.57 16.69
CA LYS A 59 19.62 -27.33 15.89
C LYS A 59 19.14 -27.70 14.48
N GLU A 60 20.02 -27.43 13.54
CA GLU A 60 20.05 -27.92 12.17
C GLU A 60 20.22 -29.45 12.14
N ALA A 61 19.40 -30.15 11.35
CA ALA A 61 19.53 -31.57 11.07
C ALA A 61 20.14 -31.78 9.67
N GLN A 62 21.16 -32.63 9.62
CA GLN A 62 22.00 -32.97 8.47
C GLN A 62 21.22 -33.76 7.38
N PRO A 63 21.50 -33.55 6.08
CA PRO A 63 20.80 -34.25 5.00
C PRO A 63 21.24 -35.72 4.86
N THR A 64 20.28 -36.59 4.56
CA THR A 64 20.48 -38.00 4.21
C THR A 64 20.28 -38.17 2.71
N ASP A 65 21.22 -38.85 2.05
CA ASP A 65 21.24 -39.09 0.60
C ASP A 65 20.02 -39.91 0.13
N THR A 66 19.36 -39.39 -0.91
CA THR A 66 18.27 -40.08 -1.63
C THR A 66 18.84 -40.72 -2.89
N PRO A 67 18.63 -42.02 -3.16
CA PRO A 67 19.09 -42.63 -4.40
C PRO A 67 18.18 -42.30 -5.59
N GLU A 68 18.82 -42.23 -6.75
CA GLU A 68 18.30 -41.89 -8.08
C GLU A 68 17.23 -42.88 -8.61
N PRO A 69 16.19 -42.42 -9.34
CA PRO A 69 15.14 -43.31 -9.84
C PRO A 69 15.54 -44.02 -11.15
N THR A 70 15.27 -45.33 -11.20
CA THR A 70 15.31 -46.15 -12.42
C THR A 70 13.99 -46.01 -13.20
N PRO A 71 13.99 -45.95 -14.55
CA PRO A 71 12.78 -45.69 -15.33
C PRO A 71 11.86 -46.91 -15.35
N THR A 72 10.63 -46.74 -14.86
CA THR A 72 9.56 -47.75 -14.95
C THR A 72 8.56 -47.39 -16.03
N LYS A 73 8.34 -48.37 -16.89
CA LYS A 73 7.47 -48.40 -18.07
C LYS A 73 6.01 -48.09 -17.72
N GLU A 74 5.40 -47.26 -18.57
CA GLU A 74 4.00 -46.83 -18.52
C GLU A 74 3.05 -47.97 -18.92
N GLU A 75 2.07 -48.27 -18.06
CA GLU A 75 0.96 -49.17 -18.39
C GLU A 75 -0.35 -48.68 -17.72
N SER A 76 -1.44 -49.03 -18.39
CA SER A 76 -2.73 -48.35 -18.44
C SER A 76 -3.58 -48.35 -17.15
N ILE A 77 -4.41 -47.30 -17.06
CA ILE A 77 -5.33 -46.93 -15.97
C ILE A 77 -6.46 -47.97 -15.79
N GLN A 78 -6.69 -48.38 -14.54
CA GLN A 78 -8.03 -48.79 -14.10
C GLN A 78 -8.43 -48.12 -12.79
N GLU A 79 -9.67 -47.66 -12.79
CA GLU A 79 -10.40 -46.94 -11.76
C GLU A 79 -10.76 -47.87 -10.60
N ILE A 80 -10.30 -47.53 -9.37
CA ILE A 80 -10.77 -48.17 -8.14
C ILE A 80 -11.27 -47.11 -7.15
N THR A 81 -12.51 -47.34 -6.73
CA THR A 81 -13.35 -46.61 -5.77
C THR A 81 -12.61 -46.31 -4.45
N PRO A 82 -12.71 -45.09 -3.88
CA PRO A 82 -12.03 -44.77 -2.64
C PRO A 82 -12.74 -45.37 -1.43
N LEU A 83 -12.02 -46.18 -0.65
CA LEU A 83 -12.37 -46.61 0.70
C LEU A 83 -11.96 -45.49 1.70
N PRO A 84 -12.79 -45.16 2.71
CA PRO A 84 -12.53 -44.00 3.57
C PRO A 84 -11.31 -44.27 4.45
N THR A 85 -10.24 -43.49 4.22
CA THR A 85 -9.08 -43.47 5.11
C THR A 85 -9.35 -42.46 6.22
N THR A 86 -9.59 -42.99 7.42
CA THR A 86 -9.67 -42.25 8.68
C THR A 86 -8.30 -41.66 9.00
N VAL A 87 -8.07 -40.43 8.55
CA VAL A 87 -6.97 -39.60 9.06
C VAL A 87 -7.37 -39.15 10.46
N ALA A 88 -6.70 -39.70 11.47
CA ALA A 88 -6.79 -39.24 12.85
C ALA A 88 -6.25 -37.80 12.93
N ALA A 89 -7.13 -36.83 12.74
CA ALA A 89 -6.87 -35.45 13.12
C ALA A 89 -6.70 -35.41 14.64
N SER A 90 -5.53 -34.94 15.09
CA SER A 90 -5.29 -34.62 16.49
C SER A 90 -6.23 -33.48 16.88
N ALA A 91 -7.40 -33.84 17.40
CA ALA A 91 -8.39 -32.90 17.89
C ALA A 91 -7.86 -32.25 19.16
N VAL A 92 -7.38 -31.00 19.05
CA VAL A 92 -7.40 -30.10 20.21
C VAL A 92 -8.87 -29.89 20.56
N LYS A 93 -9.30 -30.57 21.63
CA LYS A 93 -10.65 -30.49 22.17
C LYS A 93 -10.98 -29.05 22.58
N PRO A 94 -11.91 -28.33 21.93
CA PRO A 94 -12.47 -27.12 22.51
C PRO A 94 -13.57 -27.59 23.47
N THR A 95 -13.24 -27.78 24.74
CA THR A 95 -14.27 -27.79 25.80
C THR A 95 -14.23 -26.43 26.47
N ALA A 96 -14.85 -25.44 25.82
CA ALA A 96 -15.30 -24.26 26.56
C ALA A 96 -16.58 -24.67 27.30
N ALA A 97 -16.47 -24.87 28.62
CA ALA A 97 -17.63 -24.89 29.49
C ALA A 97 -18.33 -23.51 29.44
N PRO A 98 -19.66 -23.44 29.36
CA PRO A 98 -20.37 -22.16 29.38
C PRO A 98 -20.29 -21.58 30.80
N GLY A 99 -19.47 -20.54 30.99
CA GLY A 99 -19.41 -19.79 32.24
C GLY A 99 -18.32 -18.73 32.32
N ASN A 100 -17.06 -19.09 32.06
CA ASN A 100 -15.90 -18.26 32.37
C ASN A 100 -14.92 -18.13 31.20
N CYS A 101 -15.36 -17.50 30.11
CA CYS A 101 -14.44 -17.05 29.06
C CYS A 101 -14.21 -15.53 29.19
N THR A 102 -13.12 -15.05 28.62
CA THR A 102 -12.72 -13.63 28.64
C THR A 102 -12.75 -13.11 27.21
N ASP A 103 -13.45 -12.00 27.00
CA ASP A 103 -13.46 -11.29 25.72
C ASP A 103 -12.26 -10.35 25.64
N TYR A 104 -11.35 -10.62 24.69
CA TYR A 104 -10.29 -9.69 24.31
C TYR A 104 -10.19 -9.60 22.80
N ALA A 105 -9.91 -8.40 22.32
CA ALA A 105 -9.70 -8.13 20.92
C ALA A 105 -8.34 -7.44 20.72
N SER A 106 -7.73 -7.68 19.58
CA SER A 106 -6.53 -6.94 19.14
C SER A 106 -6.79 -6.39 17.75
N PHE A 107 -6.50 -5.10 17.57
CA PHE A 107 -6.53 -4.49 16.24
C PHE A 107 -5.40 -5.08 15.39
N VAL A 108 -5.71 -5.44 14.14
CA VAL A 108 -4.72 -5.96 13.18
C VAL A 108 -4.40 -4.89 12.15
N ALA A 109 -5.42 -4.39 11.43
CA ALA A 109 -5.25 -3.39 10.38
C ALA A 109 -6.60 -2.78 9.97
N ASP A 110 -6.54 -1.59 9.37
CA ASP A 110 -7.58 -1.12 8.47
C ASP A 110 -7.52 -1.91 7.16
N ILE A 111 -8.65 -2.50 6.75
CA ILE A 111 -8.74 -3.26 5.50
C ILE A 111 -9.24 -2.37 4.36
N THR A 112 -10.22 -1.51 4.65
CA THR A 112 -10.72 -0.51 3.71
C THR A 112 -10.65 0.87 4.34
N ILE A 113 -10.46 1.91 3.52
CA ILE A 113 -10.46 3.31 3.95
C ILE A 113 -9.53 3.55 5.15
N PRO A 114 -8.20 3.56 4.97
CA PRO A 114 -7.24 3.90 6.01
C PRO A 114 -7.54 5.24 6.67
N ASP A 115 -7.05 5.43 7.88
CA ASP A 115 -7.21 6.70 8.58
C ASP A 115 -6.60 7.87 7.81
N GLY A 116 -7.33 8.98 7.78
CA GLY A 116 -6.97 10.17 7.01
C GLY A 116 -7.29 10.10 5.52
N THR A 117 -8.01 9.06 5.06
CA THR A 117 -8.45 8.96 3.66
C THR A 117 -9.38 10.12 3.29
N MET A 118 -9.16 10.72 2.11
CA MET A 118 -10.11 11.67 1.53
C MET A 118 -11.30 10.92 0.92
N VAL A 119 -12.52 11.31 1.29
CA VAL A 119 -13.77 10.74 0.80
C VAL A 119 -14.68 11.87 0.27
N PRO A 120 -15.23 11.76 -0.94
CA PRO A 120 -16.09 12.81 -1.47
C PRO A 120 -17.41 13.01 -0.70
N PRO A 121 -17.97 14.23 -0.71
CA PRO A 121 -19.18 14.55 0.04
C PRO A 121 -20.36 13.64 -0.29
N GLY A 122 -21.09 13.19 0.73
CA GLY A 122 -22.27 12.34 0.55
C GLY A 122 -21.98 10.91 0.09
N THR A 123 -20.71 10.55 -0.08
CA THR A 123 -20.32 9.21 -0.53
C THR A 123 -20.62 8.20 0.55
N LYS A 124 -21.35 7.14 0.17
CA LYS A 124 -21.49 5.93 0.98
C LYS A 124 -20.26 5.06 0.81
N PHE A 125 -19.69 4.58 1.92
CA PHE A 125 -18.54 3.71 1.92
C PHE A 125 -18.63 2.68 3.04
N VAL A 126 -17.94 1.54 2.87
CA VAL A 126 -17.83 0.50 3.90
C VAL A 126 -16.45 0.58 4.51
N LYS A 127 -16.37 0.91 5.80
CA LYS A 127 -15.14 0.83 6.60
C LYS A 127 -15.03 -0.58 7.17
N THR A 128 -13.90 -1.24 6.93
CA THR A 128 -13.63 -2.60 7.39
C THR A 128 -12.33 -2.63 8.16
N TRP A 129 -12.36 -3.25 9.34
CA TRP A 129 -11.18 -3.49 10.16
C TRP A 129 -10.92 -5.00 10.26
N ALA A 130 -9.65 -5.39 10.28
CA ALA A 130 -9.24 -6.72 10.72
C ALA A 130 -9.01 -6.70 12.23
N ILE A 131 -9.77 -7.53 12.95
CA ILE A 131 -9.71 -7.64 14.40
C ILE A 131 -9.50 -9.08 14.79
N LYS A 132 -8.48 -9.34 15.60
CA LYS A 132 -8.17 -10.67 16.12
C LYS A 132 -8.91 -10.91 17.43
N ASN A 133 -9.57 -12.06 17.54
CA ASN A 133 -10.05 -12.59 18.82
C ASN A 133 -8.84 -13.05 19.64
N SER A 134 -8.39 -12.21 20.57
CA SER A 134 -7.29 -12.51 21.49
C SER A 134 -7.78 -12.98 22.87
N GLY A 135 -9.08 -13.22 23.00
CA GLY A 135 -9.73 -13.74 24.20
C GLY A 135 -9.80 -15.27 24.22
N THR A 136 -10.66 -15.78 25.10
CA THR A 136 -10.98 -17.21 25.22
C THR A 136 -12.44 -17.52 24.86
N CYS A 137 -13.27 -16.50 24.66
CA CYS A 137 -14.64 -16.65 24.18
C CYS A 137 -14.66 -16.90 22.67
N ILE A 138 -15.62 -17.69 22.20
CA ILE A 138 -15.97 -17.74 20.77
C ILE A 138 -16.89 -16.56 20.49
N TRP A 139 -16.56 -15.72 19.52
CA TRP A 139 -17.47 -14.67 19.08
C TRP A 139 -18.49 -15.28 18.13
N THR A 140 -19.77 -15.27 18.54
CA THR A 140 -20.90 -15.75 17.75
C THR A 140 -21.58 -14.59 17.03
N SER A 141 -22.65 -14.87 16.27
CA SER A 141 -23.52 -13.85 15.67
C SER A 141 -24.21 -12.91 16.67
N ASP A 142 -24.15 -13.23 17.98
CA ASP A 142 -24.72 -12.38 19.04
C ASP A 142 -23.81 -11.20 19.41
N TYR A 143 -22.56 -11.22 18.95
CA TYR A 143 -21.61 -10.13 19.14
C TYR A 143 -21.91 -8.98 18.17
N SER A 144 -21.55 -7.75 18.55
CA SER A 144 -21.83 -6.56 17.74
C SER A 144 -20.69 -5.56 17.79
N LEU A 145 -20.57 -4.71 16.77
CA LEU A 145 -19.94 -3.40 16.94
C LEU A 145 -21.00 -2.41 17.39
N VAL A 146 -20.62 -1.55 18.34
CA VAL A 146 -21.44 -0.48 18.86
C VAL A 146 -20.72 0.84 18.72
N TRP A 147 -21.45 1.85 18.25
CA TRP A 147 -20.97 3.21 18.18
C TRP A 147 -20.87 3.79 19.59
N ILE A 148 -19.75 4.44 19.90
CA ILE A 148 -19.46 4.98 21.23
C ILE A 148 -19.23 6.50 21.24
N GLY A 149 -19.12 7.16 20.09
CA GLY A 149 -18.88 8.60 20.03
C GLY A 149 -18.43 9.14 18.67
N ALA A 150 -18.21 10.45 18.63
CA ALA A 150 -17.92 11.26 17.43
C ALA A 150 -19.10 11.28 16.43
N ALA A 151 -18.86 11.22 15.13
CA ALA A 151 -19.93 11.23 14.13
C ALA A 151 -20.44 9.80 13.89
N LEU A 152 -21.76 9.62 13.87
CA LEU A 152 -22.36 8.34 13.49
C LEU A 152 -22.36 8.12 11.97
N MET A 153 -22.28 9.19 11.18
CA MET A 153 -22.17 9.13 9.70
C MET A 153 -23.28 8.30 9.05
N GLU A 154 -24.52 8.51 9.48
CA GLU A 154 -25.72 7.77 9.02
C GLU A 154 -25.72 6.25 9.24
N ALA A 155 -24.72 5.70 9.94
CA ALA A 155 -24.68 4.29 10.29
C ALA A 155 -25.74 3.92 11.35
N SER A 156 -26.03 2.62 11.43
CA SER A 156 -26.72 2.07 12.60
C SER A 156 -25.79 2.10 13.81
N ASN A 157 -26.26 2.55 14.97
CA ASN A 157 -25.45 2.61 16.21
C ASN A 157 -25.02 1.24 16.75
N ARG A 158 -25.58 0.16 16.20
CA ARG A 158 -25.21 -1.23 16.48
C ARG A 158 -25.28 -2.03 15.18
N VAL A 159 -24.21 -2.76 14.87
CA VAL A 159 -24.16 -3.69 13.73
C VAL A 159 -23.65 -5.06 14.19
N PRO A 160 -24.07 -6.18 13.57
CA PRO A 160 -23.51 -7.50 13.86
C PRO A 160 -21.99 -7.50 13.66
N LEU A 161 -21.25 -8.11 14.59
CA LEU A 161 -19.79 -8.21 14.48
C LEU A 161 -19.39 -9.22 13.40
N THR A 162 -20.12 -10.32 13.33
CA THR A 162 -19.82 -11.46 12.47
C THR A 162 -21.10 -12.24 12.15
N THR A 163 -21.11 -12.96 11.04
CA THR A 163 -22.15 -13.93 10.69
C THR A 163 -21.73 -15.38 10.98
N GLN A 164 -20.46 -15.60 11.31
CA GLN A 164 -19.86 -16.90 11.60
C GLN A 164 -19.14 -16.89 12.95
N ASN A 165 -18.92 -18.08 13.53
CA ASN A 165 -18.17 -18.20 14.77
C ASN A 165 -16.68 -17.85 14.55
N ILE A 166 -16.15 -16.91 15.33
CA ILE A 166 -14.73 -16.55 15.34
C ILE A 166 -14.10 -17.14 16.60
N LEU A 167 -13.28 -18.17 16.41
CA LEU A 167 -12.60 -18.86 17.49
C LEU A 167 -11.46 -18.00 18.07
N PRO A 168 -11.05 -18.24 19.33
CA PRO A 168 -9.83 -17.68 19.89
C PRO A 168 -8.63 -17.84 18.95
N GLY A 169 -7.89 -16.76 18.74
CA GLY A 169 -6.73 -16.68 17.84
C GLY A 169 -7.07 -16.34 16.39
N GLN A 170 -8.34 -16.41 15.96
CA GLN A 170 -8.74 -16.07 14.59
C GLN A 170 -8.94 -14.56 14.40
N THR A 171 -8.79 -14.10 13.16
CA THR A 171 -9.04 -12.72 12.73
C THR A 171 -10.37 -12.64 11.99
N ALA A 172 -11.19 -11.66 12.34
CA ALA A 172 -12.43 -11.32 11.67
C ALA A 172 -12.28 -9.99 10.91
N HIS A 173 -12.88 -9.91 9.73
CA HIS A 173 -13.09 -8.64 9.03
C HIS A 173 -14.47 -8.11 9.42
N VAL A 174 -14.49 -6.98 10.11
CA VAL A 174 -15.71 -6.39 10.66
C VAL A 174 -15.98 -5.07 9.97
N SER A 175 -17.22 -4.84 9.55
CA SER A 175 -17.55 -3.76 8.62
C SER A 175 -18.72 -2.89 9.11
N VAL A 176 -18.66 -1.60 8.79
CA VAL A 176 -19.75 -0.63 8.98
C VAL A 176 -19.93 0.18 7.69
N GLU A 177 -21.17 0.32 7.22
CA GLU A 177 -21.53 1.27 6.17
C GLU A 177 -21.67 2.68 6.77
N LEU A 178 -20.96 3.64 6.21
CA LEU A 178 -20.90 5.04 6.65
C LEU A 178 -21.17 5.96 5.44
N THR A 179 -21.75 7.13 5.70
CA THR A 179 -21.94 8.21 4.71
C THR A 179 -21.06 9.40 5.08
N ALA A 180 -20.17 9.83 4.17
CA ALA A 180 -19.40 11.06 4.35
C ALA A 180 -20.32 12.28 4.42
N PRO A 181 -20.10 13.23 5.34
CA PRO A 181 -20.87 14.48 5.38
C PRO A 181 -20.84 15.25 4.06
N GLN A 182 -21.80 16.15 3.87
CA GLN A 182 -21.89 17.00 2.66
C GLN A 182 -20.88 18.16 2.67
N ASP A 183 -20.42 18.58 3.85
CA ASP A 183 -19.51 19.72 3.99
C ASP A 183 -18.07 19.32 3.62
N ILE A 184 -17.56 19.89 2.52
CA ILE A 184 -16.14 19.77 2.11
C ILE A 184 -15.21 20.41 3.16
N GLY A 185 -14.02 19.83 3.32
CA GLY A 185 -12.98 20.31 4.23
C GLY A 185 -13.13 19.82 5.68
N LYS A 186 -14.11 18.95 5.96
CA LYS A 186 -14.31 18.37 7.28
C LYS A 186 -13.33 17.23 7.53
N HIS A 187 -12.74 17.23 8.73
CA HIS A 187 -12.08 16.08 9.31
C HIS A 187 -13.08 15.38 10.24
N VAL A 188 -13.37 14.10 9.99
CA VAL A 188 -14.50 13.40 10.61
C VAL A 188 -14.03 12.08 11.20
N PHE A 189 -14.44 11.83 12.45
CA PHE A 189 -14.17 10.61 13.18
C PHE A 189 -15.48 9.86 13.49
N SER A 190 -15.44 8.54 13.49
CA SER A 190 -16.51 7.67 14.01
C SER A 190 -15.90 6.59 14.89
N GLN A 191 -16.31 6.49 16.15
CA GLN A 191 -15.68 5.60 17.14
C GLN A 191 -16.56 4.42 17.50
N TRP A 192 -15.96 3.24 17.56
CA TRP A 192 -16.65 1.96 17.74
C TRP A 192 -15.94 1.07 18.76
N LYS A 193 -16.71 0.24 19.45
CA LYS A 193 -16.24 -0.85 20.32
C LYS A 193 -17.01 -2.13 20.04
N LEU A 194 -16.49 -3.26 20.51
CA LEU A 194 -17.17 -4.54 20.43
C LEU A 194 -18.13 -4.68 21.61
N MET A 195 -19.20 -5.43 21.44
CA MET A 195 -20.16 -5.78 22.48
C MET A 195 -20.46 -7.28 22.42
N ASN A 196 -20.35 -7.96 23.55
CA ASN A 196 -20.61 -9.39 23.65
C ASN A 196 -22.12 -9.72 23.77
N SER A 197 -22.46 -11.00 23.79
CA SER A 197 -23.84 -11.49 23.89
C SER A 197 -24.56 -11.11 25.20
N LYS A 198 -23.82 -10.67 26.23
CA LYS A 198 -24.35 -10.19 27.50
C LYS A 198 -24.53 -8.66 27.53
N GLY A 199 -24.24 -7.96 26.43
CA GLY A 199 -24.31 -6.51 26.35
C GLY A 199 -23.11 -5.78 26.98
N GLN A 200 -22.03 -6.50 27.32
CA GLN A 200 -20.82 -5.88 27.85
C GLN A 200 -19.99 -5.34 26.69
N VAL A 201 -19.62 -4.06 26.77
CA VAL A 201 -18.80 -3.37 25.77
C VAL A 201 -17.33 -3.48 26.13
N PHE A 202 -16.49 -3.86 25.17
CA PHE A 202 -15.05 -4.01 25.31
C PHE A 202 -14.30 -3.47 24.09
N GLY A 203 -13.09 -3.00 24.31
CA GLY A 203 -12.21 -2.45 23.27
C GLY A 203 -11.20 -3.43 22.69
N VAL A 204 -10.40 -2.93 21.74
CA VAL A 204 -9.14 -3.58 21.33
C VAL A 204 -8.04 -3.21 22.32
N MET A 205 -7.17 -4.15 22.67
CA MET A 205 -6.08 -3.91 23.61
C MET A 205 -4.91 -3.21 22.92
N ASP A 206 -4.41 -2.13 23.50
CA ASP A 206 -3.14 -1.52 23.10
C ASP A 206 -1.92 -2.26 23.70
N ASN A 207 -0.72 -1.83 23.32
CA ASN A 207 0.54 -2.43 23.79
C ASN A 207 0.79 -2.27 25.31
N LYS A 208 -0.03 -1.48 26.01
CA LYS A 208 0.03 -1.28 27.46
C LYS A 208 -1.09 -2.05 28.17
N GLY A 209 -1.86 -2.86 27.45
CA GLY A 209 -2.98 -3.62 27.98
C GLY A 209 -4.19 -2.75 28.33
N LYS A 210 -4.34 -1.58 27.70
CA LYS A 210 -5.53 -0.73 27.87
C LYS A 210 -6.47 -0.90 26.69
N GLU A 211 -7.77 -1.00 26.98
CA GLU A 211 -8.81 -1.02 25.96
C GLU A 211 -8.93 0.33 25.23
N GLN A 212 -8.98 0.25 23.90
CA GLN A 212 -9.18 1.35 22.98
C GLN A 212 -10.41 1.10 22.10
N SER A 213 -11.00 2.17 21.57
CA SER A 213 -11.93 2.07 20.45
C SER A 213 -11.17 1.79 19.15
N ILE A 214 -11.85 1.19 18.19
CA ILE A 214 -11.48 1.31 16.77
C ILE A 214 -12.21 2.50 16.18
N TRP A 215 -11.72 3.08 15.09
CA TRP A 215 -12.35 4.25 14.50
C TRP A 215 -12.25 4.29 12.98
N SER A 216 -13.11 5.10 12.39
CA SER A 216 -12.97 5.60 11.03
C SER A 216 -12.56 7.05 11.12
N GLU A 217 -11.49 7.44 10.43
CA GLU A 217 -11.02 8.82 10.30
C GLU A 217 -10.94 9.19 8.82
N ILE A 218 -11.69 10.19 8.39
CA ILE A 218 -11.70 10.64 6.99
C ILE A 218 -11.59 12.16 6.89
N PHE A 219 -11.12 12.63 5.74
CA PHE A 219 -11.31 14.01 5.29
C PHE A 219 -12.38 14.04 4.21
N VAL A 220 -13.24 15.05 4.22
CA VAL A 220 -14.28 15.22 3.19
C VAL A 220 -13.75 16.12 2.09
N GLY A 221 -13.66 15.63 0.85
CA GLY A 221 -13.15 16.41 -0.28
C GLY A 221 -13.14 15.64 -1.59
N GLU A 222 -12.88 16.35 -2.69
CA GLU A 222 -13.15 15.86 -4.05
C GLU A 222 -11.96 15.17 -4.72
N THR A 223 -10.80 15.15 -4.05
CA THR A 223 -9.53 14.65 -4.61
C THR A 223 -8.88 13.65 -3.67
N TYR A 224 -8.72 12.41 -4.14
CA TYR A 224 -7.84 11.44 -3.51
C TYR A 224 -6.45 11.53 -4.14
N ASP A 225 -5.46 11.91 -3.33
CA ASP A 225 -4.07 12.05 -3.73
C ASP A 225 -3.30 10.77 -3.36
N PHE A 226 -2.85 10.02 -4.36
CA PHE A 226 -2.09 8.78 -4.14
C PHE A 226 -0.67 9.06 -3.64
N VAL A 227 -0.11 10.25 -3.89
CA VAL A 227 1.19 10.67 -3.33
C VAL A 227 1.07 10.87 -1.82
N ALA A 228 0.06 11.61 -1.38
CA ALA A 228 -0.23 11.81 0.04
C ALA A 228 -0.48 10.49 0.78
N ASN A 229 -0.98 9.47 0.05
CA ASN A 229 -1.28 8.15 0.57
C ASN A 229 -0.23 7.07 0.20
N MET A 230 0.95 7.45 -0.30
CA MET A 230 1.97 6.52 -0.80
C MET A 230 2.31 5.40 0.19
N CYS A 231 2.42 5.71 1.48
CA CYS A 231 2.76 4.72 2.51
C CYS A 231 1.57 3.99 3.14
N SER A 232 0.34 4.27 2.69
CA SER A 232 -0.80 3.37 2.94
C SER A 232 -0.78 2.16 2.00
N ALA A 233 -0.09 2.26 0.86
CA ALA A 233 0.03 1.18 -0.11
C ALA A 233 0.94 0.05 0.39
N SER A 234 0.58 -1.18 0.02
CA SER A 234 1.43 -2.35 0.21
C SER A 234 2.40 -2.45 -0.96
N TRP A 235 3.67 -2.14 -0.71
CA TRP A 235 4.76 -2.20 -1.70
C TRP A 235 5.40 -3.58 -1.72
N LYS A 236 5.52 -4.18 -2.90
CA LYS A 236 6.04 -5.55 -3.08
C LYS A 236 6.85 -5.68 -4.36
N THR A 237 7.77 -6.65 -4.34
CA THR A 237 8.50 -7.18 -5.49
C THR A 237 8.49 -8.71 -5.43
N PRO A 238 8.97 -9.43 -6.45
CA PRO A 238 9.19 -10.87 -6.35
C PRO A 238 10.04 -11.28 -5.13
N ALA A 239 10.95 -10.41 -4.66
CA ALA A 239 11.81 -10.65 -3.52
C ALA A 239 11.14 -10.39 -2.15
N GLY A 240 9.92 -9.87 -2.13
CA GLY A 240 9.11 -9.72 -0.91
C GLY A 240 8.50 -8.33 -0.71
N VAL A 241 8.07 -8.06 0.52
CA VAL A 241 7.45 -6.78 0.92
C VAL A 241 8.54 -5.73 1.17
N LEU A 242 8.28 -4.50 0.70
CA LEU A 242 9.17 -3.35 0.86
C LEU A 242 8.63 -2.36 1.90
N PRO A 243 9.51 -1.67 2.66
CA PRO A 243 9.12 -0.58 3.53
C PRO A 243 8.72 0.67 2.74
N CYS A 244 7.92 1.55 3.36
CA CYS A 244 7.60 2.88 2.84
C CYS A 244 7.80 3.96 3.93
N PRO A 245 8.57 5.04 3.67
CA PRO A 245 9.47 5.17 2.53
C PRO A 245 10.51 4.04 2.50
N GLY A 246 10.94 3.70 1.30
CA GLY A 246 11.95 2.69 1.06
C GLY A 246 13.32 3.13 1.56
N THR A 247 14.19 2.14 1.80
CA THR A 247 15.60 2.41 2.08
C THR A 247 16.34 2.52 0.77
N LYS A 248 17.10 3.61 0.59
CA LYS A 248 17.95 3.81 -0.60
C LYS A 248 18.84 2.58 -0.80
N ASP A 249 18.94 2.13 -2.04
CA ASP A 249 19.78 1.01 -2.47
C ASP A 249 19.40 -0.36 -1.83
N ASP A 250 18.18 -0.53 -1.33
CA ASP A 250 17.68 -1.87 -0.96
C ASP A 250 17.70 -2.77 -2.22
N PRO A 251 18.42 -3.90 -2.21
CA PRO A 251 18.59 -4.75 -3.38
C PRO A 251 17.27 -5.37 -3.86
N ARG A 252 16.23 -5.38 -3.02
CA ARG A 252 14.90 -5.87 -3.38
C ARG A 252 14.07 -4.82 -4.12
N GLY A 253 14.60 -3.61 -4.33
CA GLY A 253 13.89 -2.43 -4.81
C GLY A 253 13.44 -1.50 -3.68
N PHE A 254 13.07 -0.27 -4.03
CA PHE A 254 12.62 0.73 -3.06
C PHE A 254 11.70 1.77 -3.69
N VAL A 255 10.93 2.47 -2.85
CA VAL A 255 10.00 3.52 -3.23
C VAL A 255 10.25 4.76 -2.38
N PHE A 256 10.21 5.95 -2.95
CA PHE A 256 10.36 7.18 -2.17
C PHE A 256 9.60 8.36 -2.78
N LEU A 257 9.40 9.39 -1.98
CA LEU A 257 8.78 10.64 -2.43
C LEU A 257 9.86 11.59 -2.96
N ASN A 258 9.69 12.06 -4.19
CA ASN A 258 10.42 13.20 -4.71
C ASN A 258 9.47 14.40 -4.79
N THR A 259 9.76 15.45 -4.02
CA THR A 259 8.86 16.63 -3.90
C THR A 259 9.11 17.70 -4.96
N ALA A 260 10.22 17.60 -5.71
CA ALA A 260 10.55 18.52 -6.80
C ALA A 260 11.36 17.77 -7.87
N PRO A 261 10.79 16.70 -8.46
CA PRO A 261 11.47 15.91 -9.47
C PRO A 261 11.74 16.78 -10.71
N ALA A 262 12.94 16.65 -11.24
CA ALA A 262 13.24 17.14 -12.56
C ALA A 262 12.81 16.06 -13.56
N ILE A 263 12.04 16.49 -14.57
CA ILE A 263 11.78 15.68 -15.76
C ILE A 263 12.83 16.01 -16.81
N GLU A 264 13.04 15.05 -17.70
CA GLU A 264 14.07 15.12 -18.72
C GLU A 264 14.00 16.41 -19.55
N GLY A 265 15.16 17.08 -19.68
CA GLY A 265 15.29 18.39 -20.32
C GLY A 265 15.51 19.53 -19.32
N GLY A 266 15.75 19.22 -18.03
CA GLY A 266 16.00 20.16 -16.95
C GLY A 266 14.75 20.88 -16.45
N VAL A 267 13.56 20.44 -16.89
CA VAL A 267 12.30 21.04 -16.44
C VAL A 267 12.02 20.52 -15.04
N LYS A 268 12.04 21.42 -14.07
CA LYS A 268 11.58 21.09 -12.72
C LYS A 268 10.07 21.10 -12.71
N GLU A 269 9.49 19.96 -12.38
CA GLU A 269 8.08 19.90 -12.03
C GLU A 269 7.92 20.35 -10.57
N ASN A 270 6.92 21.17 -10.31
CA ASN A 270 6.56 21.58 -8.94
C ASN A 270 5.70 20.54 -8.24
N ASP A 271 5.26 19.53 -8.99
CA ASP A 271 4.39 18.47 -8.52
C ASP A 271 5.22 17.31 -7.94
N PRO A 272 4.84 16.78 -6.77
CA PRO A 272 5.54 15.65 -6.19
C PRO A 272 5.29 14.37 -6.99
N ALA A 273 6.27 13.46 -6.97
CA ALA A 273 6.19 12.16 -7.60
C ALA A 273 6.54 11.02 -6.64
N ILE A 274 5.81 9.92 -6.78
CA ILE A 274 6.24 8.64 -6.23
C ILE A 274 7.33 8.11 -7.17
N VAL A 275 8.54 7.92 -6.65
CA VAL A 275 9.63 7.31 -7.40
C VAL A 275 9.69 5.83 -7.03
N MET A 276 9.61 4.97 -8.03
CA MET A 276 9.65 3.52 -7.92
C MET A 276 10.94 3.00 -8.54
N VAL A 277 11.66 2.16 -7.79
CA VAL A 277 12.90 1.52 -8.25
C VAL A 277 12.74 0.01 -8.07
N ALA A 278 12.61 -0.69 -9.19
CA ALA A 278 12.53 -2.16 -9.20
C ALA A 278 13.92 -2.79 -9.05
N PRO A 279 14.03 -4.01 -8.50
CA PRO A 279 15.30 -4.72 -8.43
C PRO A 279 15.83 -5.07 -9.82
N GLU A 280 17.15 -5.05 -9.99
CA GLU A 280 17.85 -5.38 -11.24
C GLU A 280 17.93 -6.90 -11.46
N GLU A 281 16.78 -7.54 -11.56
CA GLU A 281 16.63 -8.97 -11.80
C GLU A 281 15.78 -9.23 -13.06
N LYS A 282 15.95 -10.40 -13.67
CA LYS A 282 15.13 -10.80 -14.81
C LYS A 282 13.67 -10.96 -14.37
N ASP A 283 12.73 -10.49 -15.20
CA ASP A 283 11.28 -10.58 -14.96
C ASP A 283 10.84 -9.92 -13.62
N SER A 284 11.64 -8.97 -13.15
CA SER A 284 11.40 -8.18 -11.94
C SER A 284 10.23 -7.21 -12.08
N TYR A 285 9.71 -6.75 -10.96
CA TYR A 285 8.79 -5.62 -10.87
C TYR A 285 8.77 -5.04 -9.47
N ILE A 286 8.24 -3.83 -9.37
CA ILE A 286 7.70 -3.26 -8.14
C ILE A 286 6.23 -2.93 -8.34
N VAL A 287 5.42 -3.20 -7.32
CA VAL A 287 4.00 -2.85 -7.29
C VAL A 287 3.65 -2.14 -5.99
N GLY A 288 2.93 -1.03 -6.12
CA GLY A 288 2.21 -0.41 -5.01
C GLY A 288 0.73 -0.76 -5.08
N GLN A 289 0.26 -1.61 -4.17
CA GLN A 289 -1.16 -1.93 -4.03
C GLN A 289 -1.80 -1.02 -2.99
N PHE A 290 -2.60 -0.05 -3.43
CA PHE A 290 -3.29 0.87 -2.54
C PHE A 290 -4.48 0.18 -1.84
N PRO A 291 -4.77 0.53 -0.58
CA PRO A 291 -5.96 0.06 0.11
C PRO A 291 -7.23 0.39 -0.68
N GLN A 292 -8.31 -0.34 -0.40
CA GLN A 292 -9.56 -0.10 -1.12
C GLN A 292 -10.12 1.29 -0.79
N VAL A 293 -10.37 2.07 -1.84
CA VAL A 293 -11.03 3.38 -1.80
C VAL A 293 -12.33 3.33 -2.60
N VAL A 294 -13.30 4.16 -2.25
CA VAL A 294 -14.55 4.26 -3.03
C VAL A 294 -14.32 5.16 -4.25
N VAL A 295 -14.81 4.72 -5.41
CA VAL A 295 -14.77 5.50 -6.66
C VAL A 295 -16.16 6.07 -6.95
N PRO A 296 -16.48 7.31 -6.55
CA PRO A 296 -17.79 7.88 -6.81
C PRO A 296 -18.04 8.14 -8.29
N GLU A 297 -19.31 8.25 -8.67
CA GLU A 297 -19.73 8.63 -10.02
C GLU A 297 -19.08 9.95 -10.46
N GLY A 298 -18.60 10.03 -11.70
CA GLY A 298 -17.89 11.19 -12.24
C GLY A 298 -16.38 11.18 -12.00
N SER A 299 -15.84 10.16 -11.32
CA SER A 299 -14.41 10.12 -10.99
C SER A 299 -13.51 9.95 -12.22
N HIS A 300 -12.43 10.71 -12.23
CA HIS A 300 -11.33 10.62 -13.18
C HIS A 300 -10.03 10.33 -12.44
N LEU A 301 -9.16 9.50 -13.02
CA LEU A 301 -7.79 9.30 -12.57
C LEU A 301 -6.85 10.02 -13.54
N THR A 302 -6.10 10.99 -13.04
CA THR A 302 -5.08 11.72 -13.79
C THR A 302 -3.72 11.42 -13.19
N LEU A 303 -2.73 11.14 -14.03
CA LEU A 303 -1.36 10.87 -13.62
C LEU A 303 -0.39 11.15 -14.78
N LYS A 304 0.88 11.32 -14.45
CA LYS A 304 1.98 11.29 -15.44
C LYS A 304 3.03 10.28 -15.03
N PHE A 305 3.64 9.61 -15.99
CA PHE A 305 4.66 8.61 -15.70
C PHE A 305 5.72 8.53 -16.80
N GLY A 306 6.90 8.05 -16.41
CA GLY A 306 8.08 8.00 -17.26
C GLY A 306 9.36 7.73 -16.47
N CYS A 307 10.49 7.89 -17.12
CA CYS A 307 11.83 7.74 -16.53
C CYS A 307 12.32 9.06 -15.90
N LEU A 308 12.95 8.99 -14.73
CA LEU A 308 13.49 10.16 -14.05
C LEU A 308 14.69 10.75 -14.81
N GLU A 309 14.87 12.08 -14.76
CA GLU A 309 16.00 12.75 -15.42
C GLU A 309 17.35 12.22 -14.89
N GLY A 310 18.32 12.04 -15.81
CA GLY A 310 19.67 11.56 -15.50
C GLY A 310 19.85 10.04 -15.62
N TYR A 311 18.75 9.28 -15.68
CA TYR A 311 18.77 7.82 -15.79
C TYR A 311 18.61 7.36 -17.25
N THR A 312 19.63 7.65 -18.06
CA THR A 312 19.59 7.50 -19.54
C THR A 312 19.40 6.08 -20.07
N ASN A 313 19.62 5.05 -19.24
CA ASN A 313 19.43 3.64 -19.61
C ASN A 313 18.07 3.07 -19.18
N CYS A 314 17.18 3.91 -18.67
CA CYS A 314 15.85 3.52 -18.24
C CYS A 314 14.97 3.12 -19.43
N ASN A 315 14.42 1.91 -19.38
CA ASN A 315 13.41 1.41 -20.30
C ASN A 315 12.49 0.44 -19.58
N VAL A 316 11.22 0.82 -19.47
CA VAL A 316 10.35 0.30 -18.42
C VAL A 316 8.90 0.22 -18.87
N ARG A 317 8.19 -0.81 -18.41
CA ARG A 317 6.76 -0.97 -18.66
C ARG A 317 5.96 -0.58 -17.43
N PHE A 318 5.07 0.38 -17.61
CA PHE A 318 4.08 0.78 -16.63
C PHE A 318 2.76 0.06 -16.89
N ARG A 319 2.22 -0.57 -15.84
CA ARG A 319 0.88 -1.15 -15.87
C ARG A 319 0.08 -0.63 -14.69
N ILE A 320 -1.11 -0.11 -14.96
CA ILE A 320 -2.06 0.29 -13.93
C ILE A 320 -3.19 -0.72 -13.96
N ALA A 321 -3.42 -1.35 -12.83
CA ALA A 321 -4.48 -2.31 -12.64
C ALA A 321 -5.38 -1.89 -11.48
N TYR A 322 -6.55 -2.52 -11.39
CA TYR A 322 -7.47 -2.37 -10.28
C TYR A 322 -8.10 -3.70 -9.90
N SER A 323 -8.58 -3.80 -8.67
CA SER A 323 -9.44 -4.89 -8.22
C SER A 323 -10.65 -4.32 -7.50
N ILE A 324 -11.82 -4.92 -7.75
CA ILE A 324 -13.08 -4.58 -7.09
C ILE A 324 -13.33 -5.64 -6.03
N ASP A 325 -13.66 -5.22 -4.80
CA ASP A 325 -14.00 -6.13 -3.71
C ASP A 325 -12.92 -7.21 -3.43
N GLY A 326 -11.65 -6.92 -3.76
CA GLY A 326 -10.54 -7.88 -3.62
C GLY A 326 -10.55 -9.03 -4.63
N GLY A 327 -11.35 -8.92 -5.70
CA GLY A 327 -11.41 -9.87 -6.80
C GLY A 327 -10.17 -9.82 -7.71
N ALA A 328 -10.32 -10.40 -8.91
CA ALA A 328 -9.24 -10.46 -9.89
C ALA A 328 -8.82 -9.06 -10.38
N GLU A 329 -7.53 -8.91 -10.67
CA GLU A 329 -6.98 -7.70 -11.28
C GLU A 329 -7.52 -7.48 -12.69
N GLN A 330 -7.90 -6.24 -12.97
CA GLN A 330 -8.30 -5.75 -14.28
C GLN A 330 -7.35 -4.62 -14.70
N GLU A 331 -7.07 -4.53 -16.00
CA GLU A 331 -6.09 -3.57 -16.54
C GLU A 331 -6.76 -2.25 -16.95
N LEU A 332 -6.10 -1.12 -16.62
CA LEU A 332 -6.47 0.23 -17.07
C LEU A 332 -5.46 0.79 -18.08
N VAL A 333 -4.17 0.65 -17.78
CA VAL A 333 -3.07 1.18 -18.58
C VAL A 333 -1.98 0.11 -18.66
N ASN A 334 -1.35 0.00 -19.83
CA ASN A 334 -0.19 -0.86 -20.05
C ASN A 334 0.64 -0.26 -21.18
N ARG A 335 1.80 0.32 -20.84
CA ARG A 335 2.63 1.15 -21.73
C ARG A 335 4.09 0.91 -21.46
N ILE A 336 4.92 0.99 -22.50
CA ILE A 336 6.38 0.93 -22.40
C ILE A 336 6.91 2.34 -22.65
N HIS A 337 7.85 2.79 -21.84
CA HIS A 337 8.51 4.08 -21.96
C HIS A 337 10.02 3.90 -21.80
N GLY A 338 10.77 4.43 -22.77
CA GLY A 338 12.21 4.63 -22.64
C GLY A 338 12.56 5.98 -22.00
N PHE A 339 13.84 6.20 -21.75
CA PHE A 339 14.38 7.54 -21.56
C PHE A 339 14.01 8.41 -22.78
N GLY A 340 13.54 9.63 -22.54
CA GLY A 340 13.00 10.56 -23.53
C GLY A 340 11.48 10.58 -23.59
N GLU A 341 10.83 9.57 -23.03
CA GLU A 341 9.39 9.34 -23.22
C GLU A 341 8.64 9.49 -21.88
N TRP A 342 7.55 10.25 -21.91
CA TRP A 342 6.59 10.36 -20.82
C TRP A 342 5.18 10.54 -21.37
N GLU A 343 4.18 10.15 -20.59
CA GLU A 343 2.77 10.24 -20.98
C GLU A 343 1.93 10.85 -19.85
N ASP A 344 1.06 11.78 -20.24
CA ASP A 344 -0.02 12.29 -19.40
C ASP A 344 -1.29 11.50 -19.69
N VAL A 345 -1.80 10.79 -18.68
CA VAL A 345 -2.99 9.95 -18.82
C VAL A 345 -4.10 10.50 -17.94
N THR A 346 -5.29 10.67 -18.52
CA THR A 346 -6.54 10.92 -17.81
C THR A 346 -7.56 9.86 -18.19
N ILE A 347 -8.02 9.10 -17.20
CA ILE A 347 -8.97 8.00 -17.36
C ILE A 347 -10.26 8.38 -16.66
N ASN A 348 -11.38 8.40 -17.40
CA ASN A 348 -12.69 8.47 -16.76
C ASN A 348 -13.05 7.08 -16.20
N LEU A 349 -12.94 6.93 -14.88
CA LEU A 349 -13.10 5.66 -14.17
C LEU A 349 -14.56 5.17 -14.16
N THR A 350 -15.50 6.07 -14.43
CA THR A 350 -16.94 5.78 -14.32
C THR A 350 -17.67 5.92 -15.65
N GLN A 351 -16.96 6.16 -16.75
CA GLN A 351 -17.53 6.36 -18.08
C GLN A 351 -18.42 5.19 -18.47
N ASN A 352 -19.74 5.45 -18.57
CA ASN A 352 -20.76 4.45 -18.89
C ASN A 352 -20.66 3.17 -18.02
N ASN A 353 -20.15 3.30 -16.79
CA ASN A 353 -19.83 2.18 -15.90
C ASN A 353 -18.96 1.08 -16.55
N ARG A 354 -18.11 1.42 -17.53
CA ARG A 354 -17.28 0.46 -18.30
C ARG A 354 -16.41 -0.43 -17.40
N PHE A 355 -15.86 0.15 -16.35
CA PHE A 355 -14.95 -0.54 -15.42
C PHE A 355 -15.68 -1.14 -14.21
N ALA A 356 -17.00 -0.98 -14.10
CA ALA A 356 -17.82 -1.43 -12.97
C ALA A 356 -17.39 -0.90 -11.57
N MET A 357 -16.56 0.15 -11.52
CA MET A 357 -16.00 0.71 -10.29
C MET A 357 -16.96 1.61 -9.51
N MET A 358 -18.04 2.06 -10.14
CA MET A 358 -18.88 3.13 -9.61
C MET A 358 -19.47 2.77 -8.25
N ASN A 359 -19.13 3.58 -7.23
CA ASN A 359 -19.51 3.40 -5.83
C ASN A 359 -19.09 2.05 -5.23
N LYS A 360 -18.05 1.42 -5.79
CA LYS A 360 -17.46 0.18 -5.27
C LYS A 360 -16.16 0.45 -4.55
N PRO A 361 -15.77 -0.40 -3.59
CA PRO A 361 -14.42 -0.38 -3.04
C PRO A 361 -13.45 -0.94 -4.08
N VAL A 362 -12.49 -0.11 -4.47
CA VAL A 362 -11.50 -0.39 -5.51
C VAL A 362 -10.11 -0.24 -4.95
N SER A 363 -9.27 -1.26 -5.13
CA SER A 363 -7.83 -1.17 -4.90
C SER A 363 -7.14 -0.90 -6.23
N PHE A 364 -6.31 0.13 -6.30
CA PHE A 364 -5.46 0.44 -7.46
C PHE A 364 -4.07 -0.14 -7.27
N LEU A 365 -3.51 -0.70 -8.34
CA LEU A 365 -2.19 -1.31 -8.37
C LEU A 365 -1.36 -0.63 -9.44
N PHE A 366 -0.29 0.04 -9.01
CA PHE A 366 0.68 0.66 -9.92
C PHE A 366 1.88 -0.25 -10.04
N TYR A 367 1.98 -0.92 -11.17
CA TYR A 367 3.08 -1.81 -11.50
C TYR A 367 4.12 -1.10 -12.35
N PHE A 368 5.36 -1.46 -12.07
CA PHE A 368 6.52 -1.04 -12.81
C PHE A 368 7.43 -2.23 -13.08
N TYR A 369 7.71 -2.48 -14.36
CA TYR A 369 8.56 -3.58 -14.81
C TYR A 369 9.79 -3.02 -15.53
N PRO A 370 11.02 -3.27 -15.06
CA PRO A 370 12.21 -3.02 -15.85
C PRO A 370 12.23 -3.92 -17.08
N MET A 371 12.49 -3.36 -18.25
CA MET A 371 12.62 -4.13 -19.49
C MET A 371 14.00 -4.81 -19.56
N GLU A 372 14.13 -5.85 -20.36
CA GLU A 372 15.41 -6.56 -20.53
C GLU A 372 16.52 -5.62 -21.01
N GLY A 373 17.68 -5.66 -20.34
CA GLY A 373 18.81 -4.80 -20.64
C GLY A 373 18.71 -3.37 -20.06
N SER A 374 17.56 -3.01 -19.48
CA SER A 374 17.40 -1.74 -18.77
C SER A 374 18.24 -1.72 -17.50
N LYS A 375 18.98 -0.64 -17.33
CA LYS A 375 19.69 -0.28 -16.09
C LYS A 375 19.09 1.01 -15.58
N ASP A 376 19.42 1.45 -14.38
CA ASP A 376 19.02 2.79 -13.94
C ASP A 376 17.47 2.94 -13.89
N ASN A 377 16.76 1.92 -13.37
CA ASN A 377 15.30 1.76 -13.44
C ASN A 377 14.51 2.68 -12.48
N TYR A 378 14.79 3.98 -12.53
CA TYR A 378 14.12 4.99 -11.71
C TYR A 378 12.96 5.59 -12.48
N ALA A 379 11.76 5.21 -12.07
CA ALA A 379 10.53 5.73 -12.64
C ALA A 379 9.80 6.64 -11.69
N PHE A 380 9.09 7.60 -12.26
CA PHE A 380 8.18 8.45 -11.51
C PHE A 380 6.72 8.15 -11.84
N LEU A 381 5.88 8.44 -10.86
CA LEU A 381 4.44 8.60 -10.98
C LEU A 381 4.09 9.97 -10.38
N PHE A 382 3.88 10.96 -11.24
CA PHE A 382 3.57 12.35 -10.89
C PHE A 382 2.13 12.54 -10.50
N SER A 383 1.93 13.16 -9.33
CA SER A 383 0.62 13.54 -8.78
C SER A 383 -0.53 12.68 -9.30
N PRO A 384 -0.48 11.35 -9.10
CA PRO A 384 -1.64 10.50 -9.34
C PRO A 384 -2.78 11.01 -8.48
N LEU A 385 -3.79 11.59 -9.11
CA LEU A 385 -4.96 12.17 -8.47
C LEU A 385 -6.21 11.48 -9.01
N MET A 386 -7.04 10.98 -8.11
CA MET A 386 -8.42 10.64 -8.44
C MET A 386 -9.31 11.81 -8.02
N THR A 387 -9.94 12.46 -8.99
CA THR A 387 -10.82 13.61 -8.76
C THR A 387 -12.25 13.30 -9.18
N ASN A 388 -13.22 13.88 -8.49
CA ASN A 388 -14.60 13.90 -8.94
C ASN A 388 -14.92 15.29 -9.49
N PHE A 389 -14.90 15.44 -10.82
CA PHE A 389 -15.40 16.66 -11.46
C PHE A 389 -16.92 16.57 -11.54
N LYS A 390 -17.63 17.44 -10.82
CA LYS A 390 -19.07 17.64 -11.01
C LYS A 390 -19.36 18.44 -12.28
#